data_AF-A0A8C5U206-F1
#
_entry.id   AF-A0A8C5U206-F1
#
_cell.length_a   1.000
_cell.length_b   1.000
_cell.length_c   1.000
_cell.angle_alpha   90.00
_cell.angle_beta   90.00
_cell.angle_gamma   90.00
#
_symmetry.space_group_name_H-M   'P 1'
#
loop_
_entity.id
_entity.type
_entity.pdbx_description
1 polymer ?
#
loop_
_entity_poly.entity_id
_entity_poly.type
_entity_poly.pdbx_seq_one_letter_code
_entity_poly.pdbx_strand_id
1 'polypeptide(L)'
;MNRPACMVPRRIASPFFFAGRGKQTRPAHFNTRRSVPQRTTGTHGTRPSGGEHAGSVPRPARSRRKRRTGRGVRPWRRSSGGTGGSRHSPCTRMAGRRWSGAAAGPAPAVQAGQAEARRVGGGGSKPGRRPPRPRAGGGPRGSPARSGGREPDAKPRAARVDTGRRGRGRGRALCRGCCGGWRGWRQPAAGGRSSAGCWPLRRRVLGRHWERRRAGAAGRPRYYAGLFSTADFDAALRGGEVQFGTHLDVTSYAEGVRETHNPSGRALPAVVWDFYQNGCSLRLLCPQAFSPTVWDFLSILQEQFGSMAGANTYLTPPGTQGFAPHYDDIEAFVLQLEGKKHWRVYSPRMDAEVLPQFSSPNFTQAELGEPVLETVLEAGDLLYFPRGFIHQGDCLPDAHSLHITVSSFQRNSWGDFLEKLLPAALQMALEEDVEYRRGLPMDYLQYMGVANSETVDARRAAFVGKVQSLIKKLIDYAPIDAAVDQRAKSFLHDCLPPVLTQSEKAQSVYGFPARWQEGGPCNVDILMTKDTEVRLLRHGIVRLCNEEAGVMLYYTTENSRVYHKEEPKFLELDPEYTDSIEFLLSSYPNYVSVDNLPCETLEEKISLATLLFEKGILITKKPLAQV
;
A
#
# COMPACT_ATOMS: atom_id res chain seq x y z
N MET A 1 -13.78 -28.82 42.20
CA MET A 1 -12.67 -28.08 42.84
C MET A 1 -12.51 -26.73 42.15
N ASN A 2 -12.09 -25.70 42.88
CA ASN A 2 -12.21 -24.31 42.44
C ASN A 2 -11.19 -23.93 41.35
N ARG A 3 -11.59 -22.98 40.48
CA ARG A 3 -10.68 -22.04 39.80
C ARG A 3 -11.19 -20.62 40.04
N PRO A 4 -10.32 -19.63 40.33
CA PRO A 4 -10.74 -18.27 40.67
C PRO A 4 -11.14 -17.47 39.43
N ALA A 5 -11.98 -16.45 39.62
CA ALA A 5 -12.32 -15.48 38.59
C ALA A 5 -11.22 -14.40 38.45
N CYS A 6 -10.88 -14.01 37.23
CA CYS A 6 -10.06 -12.82 36.99
C CYS A 6 -10.93 -11.56 36.98
N MET A 7 -10.45 -10.48 37.61
CA MET A 7 -11.12 -9.18 37.63
C MET A 7 -10.95 -8.44 36.30
N VAL A 8 -11.99 -7.72 35.87
CA VAL A 8 -11.93 -6.76 34.76
C VAL A 8 -11.39 -5.41 35.28
N PRO A 9 -10.34 -4.82 34.67
CA PRO A 9 -9.89 -3.48 35.04
C PRO A 9 -10.95 -2.43 34.68
N ARG A 10 -11.34 -1.60 35.66
CA ARG A 10 -12.19 -0.44 35.41
C ARG A 10 -11.39 0.64 34.68
N ARG A 11 -11.78 1.01 33.45
CA ARG A 11 -11.35 2.29 32.86
C ARG A 11 -11.96 3.43 33.67
N ILE A 12 -11.13 4.27 34.27
CA ILE A 12 -11.56 5.52 34.90
C ILE A 12 -11.62 6.57 33.80
N ALA A 13 -12.83 7.00 33.43
CA ALA A 13 -13.01 8.23 32.68
C ALA A 13 -12.93 9.42 33.65
N SER A 14 -12.24 10.49 33.26
CA SER A 14 -12.21 11.76 33.97
C SER A 14 -12.08 12.89 32.94
N PRO A 15 -13.07 13.78 32.79
CA PRO A 15 -13.08 14.79 31.73
C PRO A 15 -12.42 16.10 32.20
N PHE A 16 -11.65 16.79 31.34
CA PHE A 16 -11.36 18.22 31.56
C PHE A 16 -11.07 19.05 30.30
N PHE A 17 -11.57 20.29 30.37
CA PHE A 17 -11.16 21.54 29.70
C PHE A 17 -10.39 21.52 28.37
N PHE A 18 -11.10 21.91 27.30
CA PHE A 18 -10.52 22.82 26.30
C PHE A 18 -10.38 24.24 26.87
N ALA A 19 -9.25 24.90 26.60
CA ALA A 19 -9.02 26.31 26.91
C ALA A 19 -8.28 27.01 25.76
N GLY A 20 -9.02 27.57 24.80
CA GLY A 20 -8.44 28.29 23.65
C GLY A 20 -9.37 29.38 23.11
N ARG A 21 -8.95 30.66 23.21
CA ARG A 21 -9.70 31.81 22.67
C ARG A 21 -9.19 32.20 21.28
N GLY A 22 -9.67 31.54 20.24
CA GLY A 22 -9.50 31.97 18.84
C GLY A 22 -10.54 33.04 18.44
N LYS A 23 -10.12 34.12 17.76
CA LYS A 23 -11.04 35.16 17.25
C LYS A 23 -11.51 34.80 15.83
N GLN A 24 -12.82 34.75 15.60
CA GLN A 24 -13.36 34.72 14.24
C GLN A 24 -13.08 36.03 13.50
N THR A 25 -12.17 36.01 12.53
CA THR A 25 -12.03 37.05 11.51
C THR A 25 -12.95 36.73 10.33
N ARG A 26 -13.82 37.68 9.95
CA ARG A 26 -14.71 37.51 8.79
C ARG A 26 -13.92 37.65 7.48
N PRO A 27 -14.18 36.84 6.44
CA PRO A 27 -13.63 37.08 5.12
C PRO A 27 -14.19 38.39 4.54
N ALA A 28 -13.34 39.18 3.88
CA ALA A 28 -13.73 40.45 3.27
C ALA A 28 -14.32 40.24 1.86
N HIS A 29 -15.39 40.96 1.53
CA HIS A 29 -15.96 40.95 0.18
C HIS A 29 -15.01 41.65 -0.81
N PHE A 30 -14.48 40.89 -1.79
CA PHE A 30 -13.80 41.47 -2.94
C PHE A 30 -14.83 42.09 -3.91
N ASN A 31 -14.58 43.34 -4.31
CA ASN A 31 -15.55 44.18 -5.04
C ASN A 31 -15.13 44.35 -6.51
N THR A 32 -15.44 43.37 -7.36
CA THR A 32 -15.14 43.41 -8.79
C THR A 32 -16.18 44.26 -9.54
N ARG A 33 -15.80 45.47 -9.99
CA ARG A 33 -16.68 46.36 -10.78
C ARG A 33 -16.29 46.42 -12.26
N ARG A 34 -17.30 46.12 -13.10
CA ARG A 34 -17.52 46.58 -14.50
C ARG A 34 -16.57 46.09 -15.60
N SER A 35 -17.18 45.55 -16.66
CA SER A 35 -17.38 46.28 -17.93
C SER A 35 -18.44 45.57 -18.81
N VAL A 36 -18.73 46.13 -20.00
CA VAL A 36 -19.66 45.63 -21.05
C VAL A 36 -21.18 45.87 -20.75
N PRO A 37 -22.04 46.23 -21.74
CA PRO A 37 -23.11 47.22 -21.48
C PRO A 37 -24.57 46.87 -21.90
N GLN A 38 -25.49 47.75 -21.43
CA GLN A 38 -26.77 48.18 -22.03
C GLN A 38 -27.72 47.17 -22.74
N ARG A 39 -28.96 47.04 -22.23
CA ARG A 39 -30.18 47.66 -22.84
C ARG A 39 -31.44 47.53 -21.96
N THR A 40 -32.39 48.47 -22.14
CA THR A 40 -33.89 48.45 -22.00
C THR A 40 -34.60 47.30 -21.24
N THR A 41 -35.71 47.48 -20.48
CA THR A 41 -36.75 48.55 -20.42
C THR A 41 -37.69 48.40 -19.19
N GLY A 42 -38.15 49.52 -18.59
CA GLY A 42 -39.43 49.66 -17.86
C GLY A 42 -39.65 48.89 -16.52
N THR A 43 -40.72 49.10 -15.73
CA THR A 43 -41.61 50.29 -15.51
C THR A 43 -42.50 50.07 -14.26
N HIS A 44 -42.76 51.13 -13.46
CA HIS A 44 -43.61 51.14 -12.22
C HIS A 44 -43.10 50.20 -11.08
N GLY A 45 -43.47 50.30 -9.79
CA GLY A 45 -44.33 51.15 -8.93
C GLY A 45 -44.41 50.45 -7.53
N THR A 46 -44.76 51.01 -6.36
CA THR A 46 -45.30 52.32 -5.89
C THR A 46 -44.85 52.61 -4.43
N ARG A 47 -45.25 53.77 -3.84
CA ARG A 47 -45.09 54.21 -2.42
C ARG A 47 -46.42 54.08 -1.64
N PRO A 48 -46.57 54.38 -0.32
CA PRO A 48 -45.65 54.91 0.72
C PRO A 48 -45.31 53.83 1.78
N SER A 49 -45.28 53.91 3.13
CA SER A 49 -45.48 54.89 4.26
C SER A 49 -44.87 54.24 5.55
N GLY A 50 -44.76 54.84 6.76
CA GLY A 50 -44.98 56.19 7.32
C GLY A 50 -45.05 56.17 8.87
N GLY A 51 -44.60 57.23 9.57
CA GLY A 51 -44.51 57.33 11.07
C GLY A 51 -43.21 56.73 11.64
N GLU A 52 -42.44 57.29 12.62
CA GLU A 52 -42.67 58.14 13.81
C GLU A 52 -43.20 57.36 15.05
N HIS A 53 -42.73 57.57 16.30
CA HIS A 53 -42.10 58.75 16.94
C HIS A 53 -41.03 58.41 18.04
N ALA A 54 -40.60 59.44 18.79
CA ALA A 54 -39.59 59.55 19.86
C ALA A 54 -39.76 58.60 21.10
N GLY A 55 -38.79 58.47 22.05
CA GLY A 55 -37.45 59.07 22.19
C GLY A 55 -36.87 58.97 23.63
N SER A 56 -36.07 59.97 24.07
CA SER A 56 -35.47 60.17 25.43
C SER A 56 -34.05 59.61 25.69
N VAL A 57 -33.31 60.33 26.55
CA VAL A 57 -31.85 60.34 26.90
C VAL A 57 -31.77 60.97 28.34
N PRO A 58 -30.73 60.86 29.24
CA PRO A 58 -29.29 60.51 29.09
C PRO A 58 -28.66 59.54 30.14
N ARG A 59 -27.31 59.42 30.05
CA ARG A 59 -26.31 58.94 31.05
C ARG A 59 -26.47 59.54 32.48
N PRO A 60 -25.85 58.91 33.51
CA PRO A 60 -24.61 59.49 34.07
C PRO A 60 -23.46 58.45 34.31
N ALA A 61 -22.42 58.78 35.11
CA ALA A 61 -21.17 58.01 35.22
C ALA A 61 -20.39 58.17 36.56
N ARG A 62 -19.31 57.36 36.74
CA ARG A 62 -18.34 57.33 37.88
C ARG A 62 -18.91 56.62 39.16
N SER A 63 -18.15 56.26 40.21
CA SER A 63 -16.78 56.64 40.63
C SER A 63 -16.13 55.70 41.70
N ARG A 64 -14.76 55.72 41.80
CA ARG A 64 -13.92 55.57 43.04
C ARG A 64 -13.97 54.20 43.80
N ARG A 65 -13.05 53.82 44.72
CA ARG A 65 -11.75 54.38 45.21
C ARG A 65 -10.78 53.26 45.71
N LYS A 66 -9.50 53.61 45.93
CA LYS A 66 -8.43 52.76 46.52
C LYS A 66 -8.47 52.67 48.07
N ARG A 67 -7.84 51.63 48.65
CA ARG A 67 -6.88 51.76 49.79
C ARG A 67 -5.89 50.57 49.90
N ARG A 68 -4.87 50.68 50.76
CA ARG A 68 -3.68 49.82 50.98
C ARG A 68 -3.47 49.59 52.49
N THR A 69 -2.88 48.45 52.90
CA THR A 69 -1.85 48.20 53.96
C THR A 69 -1.76 46.69 54.30
N GLY A 70 -0.65 46.06 54.69
CA GLY A 70 0.78 46.45 54.74
C GLY A 70 1.62 45.71 55.82
N ARG A 71 2.91 45.41 55.54
CA ARG A 71 3.93 44.67 56.39
C ARG A 71 3.68 43.13 56.48
N GLY A 72 4.65 42.23 56.67
CA GLY A 72 6.14 42.22 56.81
C GLY A 72 6.65 40.74 56.87
N VAL A 73 7.93 40.33 57.06
CA VAL A 73 9.23 41.03 57.22
C VAL A 73 10.35 40.33 56.38
N ARG A 74 11.41 39.69 56.93
CA ARG A 74 12.62 39.18 56.20
C ARG A 74 13.47 38.09 56.98
N PRO A 75 14.61 37.54 56.45
CA PRO A 75 15.06 36.14 56.70
C PRO A 75 16.45 35.97 57.41
N TRP A 76 17.00 34.74 57.43
CA TRP A 76 18.38 34.39 57.84
C TRP A 76 19.08 33.34 56.92
N ARG A 77 20.41 33.17 57.04
CA ARG A 77 21.29 32.37 56.13
C ARG A 77 22.63 31.97 56.81
N ARG A 78 23.19 30.78 56.52
CA ARG A 78 24.60 30.26 56.70
C ARG A 78 24.64 28.79 56.18
N SER A 79 25.59 28.26 55.40
CA SER A 79 27.07 28.02 55.56
C SER A 79 27.38 26.83 56.50
N SER A 80 28.39 25.95 56.31
CA SER A 80 29.54 25.89 55.35
C SER A 80 30.34 24.56 55.42
N GLY A 81 31.05 24.16 54.35
CA GLY A 81 32.19 23.20 54.34
C GLY A 81 31.84 21.70 54.08
N GLY A 82 32.75 20.84 53.56
CA GLY A 82 34.07 21.07 52.95
C GLY A 82 34.93 19.79 52.78
N THR A 83 35.75 19.69 51.71
CA THR A 83 36.73 18.60 51.37
C THR A 83 36.14 17.18 51.14
N GLY A 84 36.75 16.26 50.38
CA GLY A 84 37.94 16.22 49.51
C GLY A 84 38.30 14.75 49.16
N GLY A 85 39.19 14.48 48.17
CA GLY A 85 39.81 13.14 48.02
C GLY A 85 39.67 12.43 46.65
N SER A 86 40.82 12.19 46.03
CA SER A 86 41.08 11.61 44.71
C SER A 86 40.82 10.10 44.51
N ARG A 87 40.52 9.72 43.24
CA ARG A 87 41.01 8.55 42.48
C ARG A 87 41.03 7.15 43.15
N HIS A 88 40.31 6.18 42.56
CA HIS A 88 40.93 5.13 41.72
C HIS A 88 39.86 4.18 41.09
N SER A 89 40.14 3.71 39.88
CA SER A 89 39.59 2.45 39.33
C SER A 89 40.71 1.38 39.38
N PRO A 90 40.36 0.08 39.42
CA PRO A 90 40.14 -0.63 38.16
C PRO A 90 38.92 -1.57 38.16
N CYS A 91 38.30 -1.75 36.98
CA CYS A 91 37.26 -2.75 36.77
C CYS A 91 37.89 -4.08 36.29
N THR A 92 37.50 -5.21 36.89
CA THR A 92 38.02 -6.55 36.54
C THR A 92 36.87 -7.51 36.23
N ARG A 93 37.08 -8.39 35.25
CA ARG A 93 36.05 -9.29 34.67
C ARG A 93 35.54 -10.35 35.65
N MET A 94 34.23 -10.59 35.65
CA MET A 94 33.56 -11.89 35.41
C MET A 94 32.02 -11.68 35.47
N ALA A 95 31.11 -12.47 34.91
CA ALA A 95 31.02 -13.35 33.74
C ALA A 95 29.71 -14.18 33.92
N GLY A 96 28.73 -14.05 33.02
CA GLY A 96 27.51 -14.90 32.98
C GLY A 96 26.41 -14.48 33.97
N ARG A 97 25.15 -14.30 33.56
CA ARG A 97 24.32 -15.23 32.77
C ARG A 97 23.31 -14.50 31.88
N ARG A 98 22.87 -15.17 30.80
CA ARG A 98 21.75 -14.71 29.96
C ARG A 98 20.41 -15.01 30.63
N TRP A 99 19.45 -14.10 30.49
CA TRP A 99 18.02 -14.42 30.43
C TRP A 99 17.45 -13.84 29.14
N SER A 100 16.73 -14.66 28.38
CA SER A 100 16.22 -14.34 27.05
C SER A 100 14.70 -14.20 27.07
N GLY A 101 14.20 -12.98 26.96
CA GLY A 101 12.78 -12.67 26.80
C GLY A 101 12.49 -12.12 25.41
N ALA A 102 12.31 -12.99 24.42
CA ALA A 102 11.94 -12.59 23.07
C ALA A 102 10.41 -12.57 22.93
N ALA A 103 9.83 -11.38 22.83
CA ALA A 103 8.41 -11.19 22.53
C ALA A 103 8.23 -10.90 21.03
N ALA A 104 8.05 -11.94 20.22
CA ALA A 104 7.71 -11.80 18.81
C ALA A 104 6.18 -11.84 18.64
N GLY A 105 5.59 -10.71 18.21
CA GLY A 105 4.19 -10.68 17.78
C GLY A 105 4.04 -11.29 16.38
N PRO A 106 2.97 -12.05 16.09
CA PRO A 106 2.77 -12.63 14.77
C PRO A 106 2.17 -11.62 13.78
N ALA A 107 2.84 -11.45 12.63
CA ALA A 107 2.24 -10.86 11.44
C ALA A 107 1.09 -11.77 10.92
N PRO A 108 0.09 -11.23 10.20
CA PRO A 108 -1.13 -11.97 9.86
C PRO A 108 -0.86 -13.10 8.85
N ALA A 109 -0.99 -14.34 9.31
CA ALA A 109 -0.97 -15.52 8.44
C ALA A 109 -2.32 -15.69 7.72
N VAL A 110 -2.29 -15.98 6.42
CA VAL A 110 -3.47 -16.38 5.65
C VAL A 110 -4.04 -17.68 6.22
N GLN A 111 -5.32 -17.68 6.59
CA GLN A 111 -5.95 -18.84 7.21
C GLN A 111 -6.16 -19.99 6.21
N ALA A 112 -5.44 -21.09 6.40
CA ALA A 112 -5.79 -22.37 5.79
C ALA A 112 -7.06 -22.92 6.46
N GLY A 113 -8.09 -23.22 5.67
CA GLY A 113 -9.37 -23.73 6.18
C GLY A 113 -9.24 -25.12 6.81
N GLN A 114 -9.94 -25.33 7.94
CA GLN A 114 -10.01 -26.62 8.61
C GLN A 114 -11.01 -27.54 7.89
N ALA A 115 -10.60 -28.79 7.60
CA ALA A 115 -11.51 -29.82 7.09
C ALA A 115 -12.17 -30.59 8.25
N GLU A 116 -13.48 -30.86 8.14
CA GLU A 116 -14.23 -31.57 9.18
C GLU A 116 -13.82 -33.05 9.32
N ALA A 117 -13.62 -33.50 10.55
CA ALA A 117 -13.42 -34.91 10.87
C ALA A 117 -14.77 -35.64 11.00
N ARG A 118 -15.20 -36.36 9.96
CA ARG A 118 -16.36 -37.26 10.05
C ARG A 118 -16.05 -38.49 10.90
N ARG A 119 -16.88 -38.74 11.92
CA ARG A 119 -16.86 -39.97 12.74
C ARG A 119 -17.47 -41.15 11.98
N VAL A 120 -16.78 -42.29 12.00
CA VAL A 120 -17.40 -43.63 11.99
C VAL A 120 -16.66 -44.48 13.04
N GLY A 121 -17.38 -45.33 13.78
CA GLY A 121 -16.81 -46.18 14.83
C GLY A 121 -15.98 -47.36 14.29
N GLY A 122 -15.29 -48.08 15.18
CA GLY A 122 -14.45 -49.23 14.82
C GLY A 122 -14.55 -50.43 15.78
N GLY A 123 -13.72 -51.44 15.54
CA GLY A 123 -13.57 -52.65 16.37
C GLY A 123 -14.17 -53.92 15.74
N GLY A 124 -13.36 -54.96 15.46
CA GLY A 124 -13.86 -56.14 14.72
C GLY A 124 -12.92 -57.31 14.40
N SER A 125 -11.89 -57.59 15.20
CA SER A 125 -11.27 -58.93 15.40
C SER A 125 -10.94 -59.91 14.24
N LYS A 126 -9.62 -60.06 14.01
CA LYS A 126 -8.87 -61.35 13.82
C LYS A 126 -8.89 -62.10 12.44
N PRO A 127 -7.93 -63.03 12.17
CA PRO A 127 -7.33 -63.17 10.82
C PRO A 127 -7.40 -64.56 10.14
N GLY A 128 -6.99 -64.64 8.85
CA GLY A 128 -6.69 -65.92 8.20
C GLY A 128 -6.02 -65.87 6.80
N ARG A 129 -4.90 -66.61 6.67
CA ARG A 129 -4.38 -67.33 5.47
C ARG A 129 -3.92 -66.56 4.19
N ARG A 130 -2.64 -66.79 3.83
CA ARG A 130 -2.08 -66.86 2.45
C ARG A 130 -2.40 -68.25 1.83
N PRO A 131 -2.01 -68.65 0.58
CA PRO A 131 -1.25 -68.01 -0.52
C PRO A 131 -2.07 -68.11 -1.87
N PRO A 132 -1.52 -68.20 -3.12
CA PRO A 132 -0.15 -67.97 -3.64
C PRO A 132 -0.08 -67.06 -4.92
N ARG A 133 1.15 -66.88 -5.45
CA ARG A 133 1.41 -66.50 -6.86
C ARG A 133 1.72 -67.76 -7.70
N PRO A 134 1.58 -67.69 -9.03
CA PRO A 134 2.58 -68.26 -9.93
C PRO A 134 3.27 -67.20 -10.83
N ARG A 135 4.21 -67.62 -11.68
CA ARG A 135 5.07 -66.78 -12.54
C ARG A 135 4.85 -67.06 -14.04
N ALA A 136 5.10 -66.02 -14.84
CA ALA A 136 5.70 -65.97 -16.19
C ALA A 136 5.68 -67.19 -17.14
N GLY A 137 5.41 -66.92 -18.43
CA GLY A 137 5.81 -67.79 -19.55
C GLY A 137 5.43 -67.28 -20.94
N GLY A 138 6.40 -67.15 -21.84
CA GLY A 138 6.21 -67.27 -23.30
C GLY A 138 5.78 -66.05 -24.12
N GLY A 139 6.64 -65.66 -25.07
CA GLY A 139 6.26 -65.26 -26.44
C GLY A 139 7.09 -66.10 -27.43
N PRO A 140 7.24 -65.74 -28.72
CA PRO A 140 6.60 -64.65 -29.48
C PRO A 140 6.08 -65.13 -30.89
N ARG A 141 5.98 -64.19 -31.86
CA ARG A 141 5.74 -64.33 -33.33
C ARG A 141 4.27 -64.33 -33.80
N GLY A 142 4.00 -63.66 -34.93
CA GLY A 142 2.71 -63.75 -35.64
C GLY A 142 2.30 -62.51 -36.46
N SER A 143 2.79 -62.39 -37.69
CA SER A 143 2.28 -61.47 -38.74
C SER A 143 2.71 -62.07 -40.09
N PRO A 144 1.90 -62.07 -41.19
CA PRO A 144 1.56 -60.80 -41.87
C PRO A 144 0.24 -60.75 -42.70
N ALA A 145 0.02 -59.57 -43.30
CA ALA A 145 -0.52 -59.33 -44.66
C ALA A 145 -2.03 -59.39 -45.04
N ARG A 146 -2.54 -58.16 -45.33
CA ARG A 146 -3.12 -57.69 -46.62
C ARG A 146 -4.63 -57.80 -46.96
N SER A 147 -5.03 -56.78 -47.75
CA SER A 147 -6.21 -56.59 -48.63
C SER A 147 -7.48 -55.96 -48.02
N GLY A 148 -8.21 -55.06 -48.72
CA GLY A 148 -7.79 -54.29 -49.92
C GLY A 148 -8.92 -53.62 -50.73
N GLY A 149 -8.81 -52.31 -50.99
CA GLY A 149 -9.65 -51.55 -51.95
C GLY A 149 -10.96 -50.99 -51.39
N ARG A 150 -11.64 -50.03 -52.06
CA ARG A 150 -11.27 -49.27 -53.27
C ARG A 150 -12.04 -47.94 -53.34
N GLU A 151 -11.42 -46.92 -53.92
CA GLU A 151 -12.04 -45.67 -54.38
C GLU A 151 -12.60 -45.86 -55.82
N PRO A 152 -13.45 -44.95 -56.33
CA PRO A 152 -13.04 -44.25 -57.55
C PRO A 152 -13.38 -42.74 -57.60
N ASP A 153 -12.70 -42.04 -58.51
CA ASP A 153 -12.70 -40.58 -58.76
C ASP A 153 -13.15 -40.26 -60.22
N ALA A 154 -13.24 -38.96 -60.55
CA ALA A 154 -13.17 -38.36 -61.90
C ALA A 154 -14.47 -38.32 -62.78
N LYS A 155 -14.67 -37.38 -63.72
CA LYS A 155 -14.05 -36.05 -64.06
C LYS A 155 -15.00 -35.20 -64.96
N PRO A 156 -14.71 -33.90 -65.24
CA PRO A 156 -15.66 -32.96 -65.87
C PRO A 156 -15.35 -32.53 -67.33
N ARG A 157 -16.30 -31.78 -67.92
CA ARG A 157 -16.25 -30.85 -69.10
C ARG A 157 -17.61 -30.12 -69.14
N ALA A 158 -17.82 -28.91 -69.68
CA ALA A 158 -16.98 -27.81 -70.20
C ALA A 158 -17.81 -26.47 -70.03
N ALA A 159 -17.65 -25.30 -70.69
CA ALA A 159 -16.88 -24.88 -71.86
C ALA A 159 -16.56 -23.34 -71.89
N ARG A 160 -16.63 -22.73 -73.09
CA ARG A 160 -16.37 -21.35 -73.56
C ARG A 160 -17.71 -20.56 -73.67
N VAL A 161 -17.85 -19.23 -73.87
CA VAL A 161 -17.04 -17.97 -73.98
C VAL A 161 -18.10 -16.84 -74.09
N ASP A 162 -18.00 -15.57 -73.65
CA ASP A 162 -17.14 -14.78 -72.73
C ASP A 162 -18.04 -13.54 -72.34
N THR A 163 -17.72 -12.29 -71.95
CA THR A 163 -16.52 -11.41 -71.93
C THR A 163 -16.63 -10.36 -70.80
N GLY A 164 -15.51 -9.67 -70.52
CA GLY A 164 -15.54 -8.26 -70.12
C GLY A 164 -15.39 -7.88 -68.63
N ARG A 165 -14.72 -6.73 -68.43
CA ARG A 165 -14.63 -5.88 -67.20
C ARG A 165 -14.18 -6.50 -65.86
N ARG A 166 -12.91 -6.20 -65.53
CA ARG A 166 -12.37 -5.75 -64.21
C ARG A 166 -13.15 -6.12 -62.93
N GLY A 167 -12.60 -7.06 -62.14
CA GLY A 167 -12.87 -7.19 -60.70
C GLY A 167 -11.82 -8.07 -60.00
N ARG A 168 -11.13 -7.57 -58.96
CA ARG A 168 -10.19 -8.37 -58.15
C ARG A 168 -10.89 -8.89 -56.89
N GLY A 169 -10.94 -10.21 -56.70
CA GLY A 169 -11.68 -10.82 -55.58
C GLY A 169 -11.12 -12.16 -55.08
N ARG A 170 -10.39 -12.10 -53.95
CA ARG A 170 -10.30 -13.11 -52.86
C ARG A 170 -9.94 -14.57 -53.18
N GLY A 171 -8.74 -14.98 -52.73
CA GLY A 171 -8.52 -16.31 -52.14
C GLY A 171 -8.96 -16.35 -50.66
N ARG A 172 -9.22 -17.55 -50.12
CA ARG A 172 -9.65 -17.78 -48.72
C ARG A 172 -8.41 -17.79 -47.79
N ALA A 173 -8.39 -17.22 -46.58
CA ALA A 173 -9.36 -17.13 -45.47
C ALA A 173 -9.35 -18.37 -44.55
N LEU A 174 -8.50 -18.29 -43.50
CA LEU A 174 -8.55 -19.07 -42.26
C LEU A 174 -8.60 -18.08 -41.06
N CYS A 175 -8.98 -18.57 -39.88
CA CYS A 175 -9.62 -17.78 -38.84
C CYS A 175 -8.78 -16.61 -38.26
N ARG A 176 -9.16 -15.37 -38.62
CA ARG A 176 -8.97 -14.17 -37.78
C ARG A 176 -10.33 -13.78 -37.20
N GLY A 177 -10.69 -14.37 -36.05
CA GLY A 177 -12.10 -14.44 -35.61
C GLY A 177 -12.44 -14.07 -34.16
N CYS A 178 -11.47 -13.98 -33.23
CA CYS A 178 -11.74 -13.61 -31.82
C CYS A 178 -10.75 -12.58 -31.22
N CYS A 179 -9.93 -11.94 -32.04
CA CYS A 179 -8.92 -10.98 -31.56
C CYS A 179 -9.56 -9.63 -31.14
N GLY A 180 -10.11 -9.57 -29.93
CA GLY A 180 -10.55 -8.32 -29.30
C GLY A 180 -9.44 -7.27 -29.35
N GLY A 181 -9.72 -6.12 -29.97
CA GLY A 181 -8.69 -5.27 -30.55
C GLY A 181 -7.62 -4.75 -29.57
N TRP A 182 -6.37 -5.18 -29.77
CA TRP A 182 -5.18 -4.58 -29.16
C TRP A 182 -5.12 -3.08 -29.47
N ARG A 183 -5.34 -2.23 -28.46
CA ARG A 183 -4.95 -0.81 -28.53
C ARG A 183 -3.50 -0.67 -28.09
N GLY A 184 -2.60 -1.01 -29.02
CA GLY A 184 -1.16 -1.07 -28.76
C GLY A 184 -0.58 0.26 -28.26
N TRP A 185 -0.09 0.26 -27.03
CA TRP A 185 0.67 1.37 -26.45
C TRP A 185 2.10 1.36 -27.01
N ARG A 186 2.70 2.54 -27.17
CA ARG A 186 4.14 2.67 -27.41
C ARG A 186 4.81 2.99 -26.08
N GLN A 187 5.63 2.06 -25.58
CA GLN A 187 6.58 2.34 -24.50
C GLN A 187 7.48 3.54 -24.87
N PRO A 188 7.89 4.39 -23.90
CA PRO A 188 8.87 5.43 -24.16
C PRO A 188 10.22 4.84 -24.62
N ALA A 189 11.13 5.68 -25.13
CA ALA A 189 12.50 5.24 -25.34
C ALA A 189 13.21 5.08 -23.98
N ALA A 190 13.99 4.02 -23.81
CA ALA A 190 14.77 3.77 -22.60
C ALA A 190 15.89 4.82 -22.45
N GLY A 191 15.59 5.89 -21.72
CA GLY A 191 16.46 7.05 -21.54
C GLY A 191 17.35 6.94 -20.31
N GLY A 192 18.51 6.28 -20.44
CA GLY A 192 19.51 6.16 -19.39
C GLY A 192 19.29 4.99 -18.43
N ARG A 193 20.24 4.81 -17.50
CA ARG A 193 20.32 3.64 -16.59
C ARG A 193 19.50 3.81 -15.29
N SER A 194 18.33 4.45 -15.35
CA SER A 194 17.47 4.66 -14.17
C SER A 194 16.26 3.74 -14.20
N SER A 195 15.90 3.19 -13.03
CA SER A 195 14.71 2.34 -12.85
C SER A 195 13.42 3.04 -13.30
N ALA A 196 13.32 4.36 -13.11
CA ALA A 196 12.22 5.20 -13.60
C ALA A 196 11.97 5.06 -15.12
N GLY A 197 13.00 4.78 -15.92
CA GLY A 197 12.87 4.50 -17.35
C GLY A 197 12.15 3.18 -17.66
N CYS A 198 12.15 2.23 -16.71
CA CYS A 198 11.47 0.94 -16.85
C CYS A 198 9.95 1.03 -16.66
N TRP A 199 9.39 2.14 -16.20
CA TRP A 199 7.93 2.28 -16.05
C TRP A 199 7.26 2.84 -17.32
N PRO A 200 6.42 2.07 -18.03
CA PRO A 200 5.90 2.51 -19.34
C PRO A 200 4.60 3.32 -19.27
N LEU A 201 3.95 3.43 -18.09
CA LEU A 201 2.58 3.94 -17.95
C LEU A 201 2.51 5.35 -17.34
N ARG A 202 2.26 6.36 -18.18
CA ARG A 202 1.95 7.73 -17.72
C ARG A 202 0.58 7.77 -17.02
N ARG A 203 0.43 8.52 -15.92
CA ARG A 203 -0.83 8.69 -15.16
C ARG A 203 -2.10 8.92 -16.04
N ARG A 204 -2.00 9.69 -17.13
CA ARG A 204 -3.11 9.93 -18.09
C ARG A 204 -3.59 8.69 -18.86
N VAL A 205 -2.74 7.66 -19.01
CA VAL A 205 -3.10 6.35 -19.60
C VAL A 205 -3.84 5.51 -18.57
N LEU A 206 -3.32 5.47 -17.34
CA LEU A 206 -3.87 4.67 -16.24
C LEU A 206 -5.35 5.00 -16.00
N GLY A 207 -5.72 6.29 -15.93
CA GLY A 207 -7.08 6.76 -15.63
C GLY A 207 -8.22 6.35 -16.59
N ARG A 208 -7.95 5.59 -17.67
CA ARG A 208 -8.98 4.96 -18.52
C ARG A 208 -9.13 3.43 -18.30
N HIS A 209 -8.19 2.81 -17.60
CA HIS A 209 -8.05 1.36 -17.42
C HIS A 209 -8.07 0.94 -15.95
N TRP A 210 -7.48 1.77 -15.08
CA TRP A 210 -7.44 1.62 -13.63
C TRP A 210 -8.80 1.23 -13.05
N GLU A 211 -8.82 0.17 -12.24
CA GLU A 211 -10.01 -0.39 -11.57
C GLU A 211 -11.21 -0.70 -12.50
N ARG A 212 -10.98 -0.83 -13.82
CA ARG A 212 -12.07 -0.95 -14.81
C ARG A 212 -11.81 -1.97 -15.91
N ARG A 213 -10.62 -1.98 -16.49
CA ARG A 213 -10.29 -2.77 -17.69
C ARG A 213 -8.80 -3.09 -17.75
N ARG A 214 -8.49 -4.37 -17.94
CA ARG A 214 -7.18 -4.85 -18.39
C ARG A 214 -6.54 -3.99 -19.49
N ALA A 215 -5.21 -3.93 -19.51
CA ALA A 215 -4.43 -3.29 -20.55
C ALA A 215 -3.17 -4.12 -20.85
N GLY A 216 -2.79 -4.25 -22.12
CA GLY A 216 -1.57 -4.94 -22.53
C GLY A 216 -0.76 -4.08 -23.50
N ALA A 217 0.57 -4.12 -23.38
CA ALA A 217 1.49 -3.38 -24.25
C ALA A 217 2.58 -4.33 -24.76
N ALA A 218 2.65 -4.51 -26.09
CA ALA A 218 3.82 -5.11 -26.73
C ALA A 218 5.04 -4.24 -26.44
N GLY A 219 6.09 -4.85 -25.91
CA GLY A 219 7.31 -4.18 -25.54
C GLY A 219 8.30 -4.02 -26.68
N ARG A 220 9.44 -3.41 -26.35
CA ARG A 220 10.69 -3.71 -27.06
C ARG A 220 11.35 -4.92 -26.41
N PRO A 221 11.91 -5.87 -27.18
CA PRO A 221 12.77 -6.91 -26.62
C PRO A 221 13.84 -6.28 -25.71
N ARG A 222 14.03 -6.86 -24.51
CA ARG A 222 14.96 -6.36 -23.47
C ARG A 222 14.58 -5.01 -22.83
N TYR A 223 13.33 -4.53 -22.93
CA TYR A 223 12.93 -3.26 -22.27
C TYR A 223 13.16 -3.23 -20.75
N TYR A 224 13.02 -4.38 -20.07
CA TYR A 224 13.26 -4.53 -18.62
C TYR A 224 14.66 -5.08 -18.27
N ALA A 225 15.61 -5.10 -19.21
CA ALA A 225 16.93 -5.67 -18.96
C ALA A 225 17.69 -4.90 -17.86
N GLY A 226 18.07 -5.63 -16.81
CA GLY A 226 18.72 -5.08 -15.61
C GLY A 226 17.78 -4.77 -14.44
N LEU A 227 16.45 -4.93 -14.59
CA LEU A 227 15.50 -4.81 -13.47
C LEU A 227 15.63 -6.02 -12.51
N PHE A 228 15.53 -7.23 -13.05
CA PHE A 228 15.77 -8.51 -12.38
C PHE A 228 15.96 -9.62 -13.43
N SER A 229 16.66 -10.70 -13.07
CA SER A 229 16.97 -11.83 -13.96
C SER A 229 17.07 -13.16 -13.19
N THR A 230 17.14 -14.28 -13.91
CA THR A 230 17.38 -15.62 -13.34
C THR A 230 18.77 -15.70 -12.69
N ALA A 231 19.74 -14.89 -13.13
CA ALA A 231 21.05 -14.76 -12.48
C ALA A 231 20.97 -14.01 -11.15
N ASP A 232 20.13 -12.96 -11.06
CA ASP A 232 19.85 -12.26 -9.79
C ASP A 232 19.10 -13.18 -8.80
N PHE A 233 18.24 -14.06 -9.32
CA PHE A 233 17.55 -15.09 -8.54
C PHE A 233 18.57 -16.07 -7.91
N ASP A 234 19.48 -16.66 -8.70
CA ASP A 234 20.53 -17.56 -8.20
C ASP A 234 21.48 -16.86 -7.23
N ALA A 235 21.85 -15.59 -7.50
CA ALA A 235 22.65 -14.78 -6.60
C ALA A 235 21.96 -14.53 -5.25
N ALA A 236 20.64 -14.28 -5.26
CA ALA A 236 19.84 -14.14 -4.04
C ALA A 236 19.81 -15.45 -3.23
N LEU A 237 19.66 -16.62 -3.86
CA LEU A 237 19.72 -17.92 -3.18
C LEU A 237 21.10 -18.20 -2.55
N ARG A 238 22.20 -17.81 -3.21
CA ARG A 238 23.57 -18.01 -2.72
C ARG A 238 23.93 -17.06 -1.58
N GLY A 239 23.85 -15.75 -1.83
CA GLY A 239 24.32 -14.70 -0.92
C GLY A 239 23.27 -14.23 0.10
N GLY A 240 21.98 -14.40 -0.20
CA GLY A 240 20.88 -14.01 0.68
C GLY A 240 20.46 -15.15 1.62
N GLU A 241 19.93 -14.77 2.78
CA GLU A 241 19.27 -15.69 3.71
C GLU A 241 17.81 -15.94 3.27
N VAL A 242 17.64 -16.47 2.06
CA VAL A 242 16.33 -16.86 1.52
C VAL A 242 15.83 -18.08 2.30
N GLN A 243 14.60 -18.01 2.80
CA GLN A 243 13.95 -19.06 3.60
C GLN A 243 12.68 -19.50 2.88
N PHE A 244 12.37 -20.79 2.88
CA PHE A 244 11.13 -21.32 2.31
C PHE A 244 9.91 -20.83 3.11
N GLY A 245 8.82 -20.49 2.42
CA GLY A 245 7.57 -19.95 3.00
C GLY A 245 7.65 -18.51 3.53
N THR A 246 8.82 -18.00 3.90
CA THR A 246 9.01 -16.59 4.30
C THR A 246 9.47 -15.72 3.13
N HIS A 247 10.39 -16.23 2.30
CA HIS A 247 10.97 -15.49 1.18
C HIS A 247 10.71 -16.16 -0.17
N LEU A 248 10.65 -17.50 -0.20
CA LEU A 248 10.50 -18.30 -1.42
C LEU A 248 9.42 -19.38 -1.26
N ASP A 249 8.51 -19.49 -2.23
CA ASP A 249 7.64 -20.66 -2.41
C ASP A 249 8.07 -21.52 -3.61
N VAL A 250 7.79 -22.82 -3.49
CA VAL A 250 7.89 -23.83 -4.54
C VAL A 250 6.49 -24.39 -4.78
N THR A 251 5.99 -24.31 -6.02
CA THR A 251 4.60 -24.70 -6.34
C THR A 251 4.46 -25.43 -7.66
N SER A 252 3.45 -26.29 -7.77
CA SER A 252 3.04 -26.93 -9.02
C SER A 252 1.52 -26.76 -9.22
N TYR A 253 1.08 -26.80 -10.48
CA TYR A 253 -0.31 -27.03 -10.86
C TYR A 253 -0.37 -28.09 -11.96
N ALA A 254 -0.92 -29.25 -11.62
CA ALA A 254 -1.07 -30.39 -12.51
C ALA A 254 -2.41 -31.08 -12.24
N GLU A 255 -3.04 -31.65 -13.27
CA GLU A 255 -4.30 -32.41 -13.17
C GLU A 255 -5.46 -31.67 -12.45
N GLY A 256 -5.41 -30.34 -12.39
CA GLY A 256 -6.37 -29.47 -11.70
C GLY A 256 -6.06 -29.16 -10.23
N VAL A 257 -4.99 -29.72 -9.66
CA VAL A 257 -4.58 -29.56 -8.26
C VAL A 257 -3.37 -28.64 -8.14
N ARG A 258 -3.35 -27.75 -7.12
CA ARG A 258 -2.25 -26.80 -6.86
C ARG A 258 -1.53 -27.08 -5.54
N GLU A 259 -0.26 -27.47 -5.60
CA GLU A 259 0.51 -27.94 -4.46
C GLU A 259 1.57 -26.93 -3.97
N THR A 260 1.99 -27.09 -2.71
CA THR A 260 3.14 -26.37 -2.11
C THR A 260 4.19 -27.39 -1.72
N HIS A 261 5.42 -27.22 -2.19
CA HIS A 261 6.51 -28.18 -1.95
C HIS A 261 7.58 -27.65 -0.98
N ASN A 262 7.34 -26.49 -0.37
CA ASN A 262 8.22 -25.80 0.57
C ASN A 262 8.79 -26.73 1.68
N PRO A 263 10.10 -27.03 1.68
CA PRO A 263 10.79 -27.59 2.85
C PRO A 263 10.81 -26.59 4.02
N SER A 264 11.28 -27.03 5.18
CA SER A 264 11.59 -26.12 6.29
C SER A 264 12.99 -25.51 6.15
N GLY A 265 13.12 -24.22 6.48
CA GLY A 265 14.41 -23.53 6.57
C GLY A 265 14.95 -22.97 5.25
N ARG A 266 16.29 -22.94 5.12
CA ARG A 266 16.98 -22.13 4.10
C ARG A 266 16.82 -22.70 2.69
N ALA A 267 16.40 -21.83 1.77
CA ALA A 267 16.31 -22.10 0.34
C ALA A 267 17.70 -22.09 -0.32
N LEU A 268 18.44 -23.19 -0.18
CA LEU A 268 19.75 -23.37 -0.82
C LEU A 268 19.60 -23.66 -2.33
N PRO A 269 20.47 -23.11 -3.20
CA PRO A 269 20.38 -23.27 -4.65
C PRO A 269 20.22 -24.73 -5.12
N ALA A 270 20.96 -25.67 -4.53
CA ALA A 270 20.91 -27.08 -4.93
C ALA A 270 19.51 -27.70 -4.76
N VAL A 271 18.79 -27.34 -3.69
CA VAL A 271 17.43 -27.82 -3.41
C VAL A 271 16.41 -27.10 -4.31
N VAL A 272 16.57 -25.79 -4.47
CA VAL A 272 15.67 -24.95 -5.26
C VAL A 272 15.73 -25.30 -6.76
N TRP A 273 16.93 -25.54 -7.30
CA TRP A 273 17.11 -25.92 -8.69
C TRP A 273 16.76 -27.39 -8.98
N ASP A 274 16.76 -28.26 -7.98
CA ASP A 274 16.20 -29.62 -8.10
C ASP A 274 14.67 -29.58 -8.26
N PHE A 275 13.95 -28.84 -7.40
CA PHE A 275 12.51 -28.63 -7.57
C PHE A 275 12.14 -28.03 -8.94
N TYR A 276 12.92 -27.06 -9.43
CA TYR A 276 12.72 -26.46 -10.75
C TYR A 276 12.93 -27.46 -11.90
N GLN A 277 13.95 -28.34 -11.80
CA GLN A 277 14.15 -29.43 -12.78
C GLN A 277 13.01 -30.47 -12.72
N ASN A 278 12.43 -30.69 -11.54
CA ASN A 278 11.23 -31.49 -11.34
C ASN A 278 9.92 -30.71 -11.62
N GLY A 279 9.98 -29.67 -12.46
CA GLY A 279 8.81 -29.00 -13.05
C GLY A 279 8.13 -27.93 -12.18
N CYS A 280 8.59 -27.70 -10.94
CA CYS A 280 7.98 -26.73 -10.05
C CYS A 280 8.30 -25.27 -10.44
N SER A 281 7.32 -24.39 -10.27
CA SER A 281 7.54 -22.95 -10.27
C SER A 281 8.15 -22.49 -8.94
N LEU A 282 8.93 -21.41 -9.02
CA LEU A 282 9.54 -20.72 -7.90
C LEU A 282 8.98 -19.31 -7.79
N ARG A 283 8.48 -18.91 -6.61
CA ARG A 283 7.94 -17.57 -6.33
C ARG A 283 8.75 -16.89 -5.22
N LEU A 284 9.49 -15.83 -5.56
CA LEU A 284 10.18 -14.98 -4.56
C LEU A 284 9.23 -13.85 -4.13
N LEU A 285 8.93 -13.77 -2.83
CA LEU A 285 7.89 -12.94 -2.22
C LEU A 285 8.31 -11.49 -1.92
N CYS A 286 9.62 -11.22 -1.89
CA CYS A 286 10.16 -9.90 -1.54
C CYS A 286 11.46 -9.59 -2.32
N PRO A 287 11.44 -9.62 -3.67
CA PRO A 287 12.61 -9.35 -4.52
C PRO A 287 13.32 -8.03 -4.18
N GLN A 288 12.59 -7.01 -3.71
CA GLN A 288 13.14 -5.72 -3.26
C GLN A 288 14.01 -5.81 -2.00
N ALA A 289 13.90 -6.87 -1.18
CA ALA A 289 14.82 -7.10 -0.07
C ALA A 289 16.21 -7.57 -0.55
N PHE A 290 16.26 -8.22 -1.71
CA PHE A 290 17.49 -8.82 -2.27
C PHE A 290 18.10 -7.97 -3.39
N SER A 291 17.29 -7.49 -4.35
CA SER A 291 17.74 -6.62 -5.46
C SER A 291 17.62 -5.13 -5.11
N PRO A 292 18.72 -4.34 -5.21
CA PRO A 292 18.66 -2.88 -5.12
C PRO A 292 17.88 -2.23 -6.28
N THR A 293 17.90 -2.81 -7.48
CA THR A 293 17.19 -2.24 -8.64
C THR A 293 15.67 -2.37 -8.50
N VAL A 294 15.20 -3.50 -7.94
CA VAL A 294 13.76 -3.67 -7.65
C VAL A 294 13.33 -2.76 -6.49
N TRP A 295 14.18 -2.57 -5.47
CA TRP A 295 13.93 -1.58 -4.42
C TRP A 295 13.81 -0.15 -4.96
N ASP A 296 14.76 0.31 -5.79
CA ASP A 296 14.72 1.62 -6.45
C ASP A 296 13.42 1.78 -7.26
N PHE A 297 13.12 0.82 -8.12
CA PHE A 297 11.91 0.80 -8.95
C PHE A 297 10.61 0.92 -8.12
N LEU A 298 10.44 0.10 -7.07
CA LEU A 298 9.25 0.15 -6.23
C LEU A 298 9.17 1.42 -5.38
N SER A 299 10.31 1.93 -4.88
CA SER A 299 10.36 3.19 -4.10
C SER A 299 9.90 4.41 -4.92
N ILE A 300 10.07 4.37 -6.25
CA ILE A 300 9.57 5.40 -7.17
C ILE A 300 8.09 5.18 -7.53
N LEU A 301 7.61 3.94 -7.55
CA LEU A 301 6.22 3.62 -7.89
C LEU A 301 5.25 3.88 -6.73
N GLN A 302 5.66 3.64 -5.47
CA GLN A 302 4.80 3.96 -4.31
C GLN A 302 4.45 5.46 -4.22
N GLU A 303 5.42 6.35 -4.53
CA GLU A 303 5.19 7.80 -4.66
C GLU A 303 4.20 8.14 -5.81
N GLN A 304 4.20 7.36 -6.89
CA GLN A 304 3.28 7.56 -8.02
C GLN A 304 1.87 7.02 -7.78
N PHE A 305 1.72 5.97 -6.96
CA PHE A 305 0.42 5.40 -6.61
C PHE A 305 -0.23 6.11 -5.40
N GLY A 306 0.54 6.57 -4.41
CA GLY A 306 -0.02 6.96 -3.10
C GLY A 306 -0.53 5.75 -2.31
N SER A 307 0.16 4.62 -2.48
CA SER A 307 -0.11 3.31 -1.88
C SER A 307 1.17 2.48 -1.98
N MET A 308 1.35 1.49 -1.11
CA MET A 308 2.50 0.59 -1.15
C MET A 308 2.70 -0.01 -2.55
N ALA A 309 3.95 -0.10 -3.01
CA ALA A 309 4.32 -0.85 -4.21
C ALA A 309 5.06 -2.13 -3.79
N GLY A 310 4.38 -3.27 -3.84
CA GLY A 310 4.96 -4.59 -3.64
C GLY A 310 5.40 -5.23 -4.96
N ALA A 311 6.10 -6.36 -4.88
CA ALA A 311 6.30 -7.23 -6.05
C ALA A 311 6.56 -8.69 -5.66
N ASN A 312 6.20 -9.60 -6.56
CA ASN A 312 6.62 -11.01 -6.54
C ASN A 312 7.36 -11.31 -7.86
N THR A 313 8.41 -12.13 -7.83
CA THR A 313 8.98 -12.71 -9.08
C THR A 313 8.63 -14.19 -9.20
N TYR A 314 8.23 -14.61 -10.41
CA TYR A 314 7.78 -15.96 -10.70
C TYR A 314 8.64 -16.55 -11.81
N LEU A 315 9.38 -17.61 -11.49
CA LEU A 315 10.19 -18.39 -12.41
C LEU A 315 9.51 -19.75 -12.63
N THR A 316 9.16 -20.07 -13.88
CA THR A 316 8.44 -21.31 -14.25
C THR A 316 9.20 -22.06 -15.35
N PRO A 317 9.44 -23.38 -15.20
CA PRO A 317 10.15 -24.17 -16.21
C PRO A 317 9.30 -24.41 -17.47
N PRO A 318 9.90 -24.82 -18.60
CA PRO A 318 9.19 -25.06 -19.85
C PRO A 318 8.07 -26.10 -19.69
N GLY A 319 6.94 -25.86 -20.34
CA GLY A 319 5.82 -26.79 -20.40
C GLY A 319 5.01 -27.00 -19.11
N THR A 320 5.26 -26.23 -18.03
CA THR A 320 4.52 -26.39 -16.75
C THR A 320 3.70 -25.16 -16.35
N GLN A 321 2.76 -25.38 -15.42
CA GLN A 321 1.97 -24.34 -14.76
C GLN A 321 2.23 -24.43 -13.24
N GLY A 322 2.43 -23.28 -12.58
CA GLY A 322 2.79 -23.23 -11.16
C GLY A 322 1.63 -22.96 -10.19
N PHE A 323 0.53 -22.40 -10.71
CA PHE A 323 -0.58 -21.87 -9.93
C PHE A 323 -1.90 -22.17 -10.64
N ALA A 324 -2.93 -22.48 -9.86
CA ALA A 324 -4.29 -22.60 -10.37
C ALA A 324 -4.84 -21.23 -10.82
N PRO A 325 -5.96 -21.19 -11.57
CA PRO A 325 -6.73 -19.97 -11.76
C PRO A 325 -7.14 -19.32 -10.42
N HIS A 326 -6.89 -18.03 -10.26
CA HIS A 326 -7.27 -17.23 -9.09
C HIS A 326 -7.40 -15.75 -9.45
N TYR A 327 -7.99 -14.93 -8.56
CA TYR A 327 -7.84 -13.47 -8.57
C TYR A 327 -7.17 -13.01 -7.27
N ASP A 328 -6.41 -11.92 -7.36
CA ASP A 328 -5.82 -11.25 -6.19
C ASP A 328 -6.68 -10.06 -5.71
N ASP A 329 -6.32 -9.51 -4.54
CA ASP A 329 -6.85 -8.27 -3.94
C ASP A 329 -6.04 -6.99 -4.28
N ILE A 330 -5.12 -7.09 -5.23
CA ILE A 330 -4.23 -6.00 -5.66
C ILE A 330 -4.38 -5.62 -7.13
N GLU A 331 -4.06 -4.36 -7.46
CA GLU A 331 -3.94 -3.91 -8.85
C GLU A 331 -2.60 -4.42 -9.41
N ALA A 332 -2.65 -5.33 -10.38
CA ALA A 332 -1.50 -6.12 -10.81
C ALA A 332 -0.88 -5.62 -12.12
N PHE A 333 0.45 -5.49 -12.14
CA PHE A 333 1.27 -5.21 -13.33
C PHE A 333 2.31 -6.32 -13.54
N VAL A 334 2.02 -7.24 -14.45
CA VAL A 334 2.93 -8.29 -14.91
C VAL A 334 3.90 -7.70 -15.93
N LEU A 335 5.19 -7.72 -15.62
CA LEU A 335 6.30 -7.33 -16.52
C LEU A 335 7.07 -8.60 -16.90
N GLN A 336 7.01 -9.01 -18.17
CA GLN A 336 7.69 -10.22 -18.64
C GLN A 336 9.19 -9.95 -18.83
N LEU A 337 10.05 -10.65 -18.06
CA LEU A 337 11.49 -10.37 -17.98
C LEU A 337 12.32 -11.27 -18.89
N GLU A 338 12.05 -12.59 -18.85
CA GLU A 338 12.75 -13.59 -19.65
C GLU A 338 11.77 -14.60 -20.24
N GLY A 339 12.17 -15.22 -21.37
CA GLY A 339 11.44 -16.31 -22.00
C GLY A 339 10.03 -15.91 -22.45
N LYS A 340 9.07 -16.83 -22.33
CA LYS A 340 7.69 -16.67 -22.78
C LYS A 340 6.70 -17.29 -21.80
N LYS A 341 5.52 -16.67 -21.64
CA LYS A 341 4.40 -17.29 -20.91
C LYS A 341 3.08 -17.10 -21.61
N HIS A 342 2.30 -18.17 -21.71
CA HIS A 342 0.92 -18.12 -22.10
C HIS A 342 0.07 -17.63 -20.92
N TRP A 343 -0.83 -16.69 -21.16
CA TRP A 343 -1.65 -16.01 -20.15
C TRP A 343 -3.10 -15.97 -20.59
N ARG A 344 -3.98 -16.39 -19.68
CA ARG A 344 -5.44 -16.34 -19.83
C ARG A 344 -6.02 -15.53 -18.68
N VAL A 345 -6.76 -14.47 -19.00
CA VAL A 345 -7.39 -13.53 -18.05
C VAL A 345 -8.87 -13.43 -18.33
N TYR A 346 -9.69 -13.54 -17.30
CA TYR A 346 -11.14 -13.58 -17.32
C TYR A 346 -11.70 -12.34 -16.59
N SER A 347 -12.93 -11.94 -16.90
CA SER A 347 -13.64 -10.96 -16.06
C SER A 347 -14.04 -11.58 -14.72
N PRO A 348 -14.30 -10.77 -13.68
CA PRO A 348 -15.17 -11.16 -12.56
C PRO A 348 -16.42 -11.89 -13.06
N ARG A 349 -16.79 -13.00 -12.41
CA ARG A 349 -17.90 -13.87 -12.81
C ARG A 349 -19.26 -13.33 -12.35
N MET A 350 -19.25 -12.53 -11.29
CA MET A 350 -20.41 -11.89 -10.67
C MET A 350 -20.01 -10.56 -10.03
N ASP A 351 -20.97 -9.67 -9.76
CA ASP A 351 -20.69 -8.32 -9.23
C ASP A 351 -19.92 -8.32 -7.89
N ALA A 352 -20.08 -9.35 -7.06
CA ALA A 352 -19.34 -9.52 -5.80
C ALA A 352 -17.83 -9.81 -5.98
N GLU A 353 -17.41 -10.21 -7.19
CA GLU A 353 -16.00 -10.40 -7.57
C GLU A 353 -15.41 -9.16 -8.26
N VAL A 354 -16.16 -8.05 -8.36
CA VAL A 354 -15.68 -6.79 -8.94
C VAL A 354 -14.98 -5.97 -7.87
N LEU A 355 -13.67 -5.75 -8.04
CA LEU A 355 -12.81 -5.01 -7.11
C LEU A 355 -12.81 -5.53 -5.65
N PRO A 356 -12.68 -6.86 -5.42
CA PRO A 356 -12.83 -7.49 -4.11
C PRO A 356 -11.79 -7.02 -3.09
N GLN A 357 -12.13 -7.13 -1.80
CA GLN A 357 -11.28 -6.71 -0.68
C GLN A 357 -10.25 -7.79 -0.28
N PHE A 358 -10.41 -9.03 -0.77
CA PHE A 358 -9.58 -10.19 -0.45
C PHE A 358 -9.41 -11.10 -1.67
N SER A 359 -8.28 -11.81 -1.76
CA SER A 359 -7.96 -12.75 -2.86
C SER A 359 -8.87 -13.98 -2.88
N SER A 360 -8.97 -14.65 -4.03
CA SER A 360 -9.83 -15.82 -4.21
C SER A 360 -9.23 -17.12 -3.65
N PRO A 361 -10.05 -18.17 -3.43
CA PRO A 361 -9.54 -19.55 -3.46
C PRO A 361 -9.00 -19.90 -4.85
N ASN A 362 -8.29 -21.03 -4.96
CA ASN A 362 -7.96 -21.64 -6.24
C ASN A 362 -9.23 -22.14 -6.93
N PHE A 363 -9.48 -21.75 -8.18
CA PHE A 363 -10.61 -22.23 -8.99
C PHE A 363 -10.22 -23.42 -9.88
N THR A 364 -11.20 -24.26 -10.19
CA THR A 364 -11.08 -25.31 -11.20
C THR A 364 -11.35 -24.75 -12.61
N GLN A 365 -10.91 -25.44 -13.66
CA GLN A 365 -11.16 -25.00 -15.05
C GLN A 365 -12.66 -24.99 -15.41
N ALA A 366 -13.49 -25.81 -14.74
CA ALA A 366 -14.94 -25.88 -14.94
C ALA A 366 -15.70 -24.68 -14.34
N GLU A 367 -15.05 -23.87 -13.50
CA GLU A 367 -15.59 -22.65 -12.90
C GLU A 367 -15.27 -21.38 -13.69
N LEU A 368 -14.60 -21.52 -14.84
CA LEU A 368 -14.18 -20.42 -15.70
C LEU A 368 -15.12 -20.30 -16.91
N GLY A 369 -15.39 -19.06 -17.32
CA GLY A 369 -15.96 -18.76 -18.64
C GLY A 369 -14.88 -18.57 -19.70
N GLU A 370 -15.25 -17.96 -20.82
CA GLU A 370 -14.29 -17.59 -21.89
C GLU A 370 -13.25 -16.54 -21.41
N PRO A 371 -11.96 -16.67 -21.78
CA PRO A 371 -10.95 -15.68 -21.44
C PRO A 371 -11.21 -14.37 -22.20
N VAL A 372 -11.28 -13.27 -21.46
CA VAL A 372 -11.41 -11.93 -22.06
C VAL A 372 -10.08 -11.39 -22.60
N LEU A 373 -8.97 -12.00 -22.23
CA LEU A 373 -7.68 -11.91 -22.91
C LEU A 373 -6.99 -13.27 -22.84
N GLU A 374 -6.55 -13.77 -23.99
CA GLU A 374 -5.65 -14.91 -24.14
C GLU A 374 -4.48 -14.45 -25.02
N THR A 375 -3.24 -14.64 -24.55
CA THR A 375 -2.03 -14.17 -25.25
C THR A 375 -0.78 -14.88 -24.75
N VAL A 376 0.28 -14.86 -25.55
CA VAL A 376 1.65 -15.14 -25.07
C VAL A 376 2.33 -13.80 -24.82
N LEU A 377 2.96 -13.64 -23.65
CA LEU A 377 3.85 -12.52 -23.34
C LEU A 377 5.30 -12.91 -23.60
N GLU A 378 6.08 -12.00 -24.18
CA GLU A 378 7.51 -12.15 -24.42
C GLU A 378 8.33 -11.08 -23.68
N ALA A 379 9.64 -11.32 -23.51
CA ALA A 379 10.54 -10.49 -22.69
C ALA A 379 10.57 -8.98 -23.09
N GLY A 380 9.88 -8.14 -22.32
CA GLY A 380 9.67 -6.71 -22.57
C GLY A 380 8.20 -6.28 -22.52
N ASP A 381 7.25 -7.21 -22.59
CA ASP A 381 5.82 -6.95 -22.57
C ASP A 381 5.28 -6.60 -21.17
N LEU A 382 4.21 -5.80 -21.13
CA LEU A 382 3.43 -5.53 -19.92
C LEU A 382 1.98 -5.99 -20.08
N LEU A 383 1.46 -6.64 -19.04
CA LEU A 383 0.05 -6.93 -18.83
C LEU A 383 -0.40 -6.32 -17.49
N TYR A 384 -1.47 -5.53 -17.52
CA TYR A 384 -2.15 -4.98 -16.35
C TYR A 384 -3.58 -5.52 -16.27
N PHE A 385 -4.04 -5.85 -15.06
CA PHE A 385 -5.45 -6.11 -14.74
C PHE A 385 -5.81 -5.64 -13.31
N PRO A 386 -7.05 -5.15 -13.09
CA PRO A 386 -7.55 -4.87 -11.75
C PRO A 386 -7.68 -6.11 -10.86
N ARG A 387 -7.75 -5.89 -9.54
CA ARG A 387 -8.13 -6.95 -8.58
C ARG A 387 -9.51 -7.53 -8.91
N GLY A 388 -9.70 -8.82 -8.66
CA GLY A 388 -10.90 -9.57 -9.05
C GLY A 388 -10.91 -10.14 -10.49
N PHE A 389 -9.99 -9.73 -11.36
CA PHE A 389 -9.82 -10.40 -12.66
C PHE A 389 -9.11 -11.75 -12.45
N ILE A 390 -9.85 -12.84 -12.64
CA ILE A 390 -9.29 -14.20 -12.58
C ILE A 390 -8.23 -14.33 -13.66
N HIS A 391 -7.10 -14.96 -13.35
CA HIS A 391 -6.03 -15.20 -14.29
C HIS A 391 -5.34 -16.55 -14.05
N GLN A 392 -4.73 -17.08 -15.10
CA GLN A 392 -3.79 -18.21 -15.04
C GLN A 392 -2.71 -18.04 -16.11
N GLY A 393 -1.56 -18.68 -15.91
CA GLY A 393 -0.48 -18.65 -16.89
C GLY A 393 0.49 -19.82 -16.82
N ASP A 394 0.71 -20.42 -17.99
CA ASP A 394 1.44 -21.65 -18.27
C ASP A 394 2.65 -21.37 -19.20
N CYS A 395 3.72 -22.15 -19.07
CA CYS A 395 4.88 -22.03 -19.96
C CYS A 395 4.73 -22.90 -21.21
N LEU A 396 5.19 -22.36 -22.35
CA LEU A 396 5.28 -23.13 -23.58
C LEU A 396 6.35 -24.23 -23.46
N PRO A 397 6.26 -25.35 -24.21
CA PRO A 397 7.21 -26.46 -24.08
C PRO A 397 8.67 -26.12 -24.44
N ASP A 398 8.90 -25.03 -25.17
CA ASP A 398 10.21 -24.62 -25.71
C ASP A 398 10.92 -23.52 -24.89
N ALA A 399 10.24 -22.90 -23.92
CA ALA A 399 10.78 -21.75 -23.18
C ALA A 399 10.34 -21.72 -21.72
N HIS A 400 11.27 -21.33 -20.82
CA HIS A 400 10.91 -20.95 -19.45
C HIS A 400 10.21 -19.58 -19.44
N SER A 401 9.74 -19.17 -18.26
CA SER A 401 9.28 -17.81 -18.01
C SER A 401 9.88 -17.26 -16.73
N LEU A 402 10.43 -16.05 -16.79
CA LEU A 402 10.58 -15.18 -15.63
C LEU A 402 9.73 -13.93 -15.84
N HIS A 403 8.88 -13.60 -14.87
CA HIS A 403 8.23 -12.29 -14.79
C HIS A 403 8.26 -11.73 -13.38
N ILE A 404 8.12 -10.41 -13.27
CA ILE A 404 7.85 -9.71 -12.01
C ILE A 404 6.44 -9.13 -12.06
N THR A 405 5.63 -9.44 -11.06
CA THR A 405 4.32 -8.80 -10.87
C THR A 405 4.50 -7.72 -9.83
N VAL A 406 4.37 -6.45 -10.23
CA VAL A 406 4.26 -5.32 -9.30
C VAL A 406 2.81 -5.21 -8.84
N SER A 407 2.60 -5.05 -7.54
CA SER A 407 1.28 -4.96 -6.90
C SER A 407 1.13 -3.65 -6.14
N SER A 408 -0.09 -3.11 -6.08
CA SER A 408 -0.44 -1.95 -5.26
C SER A 408 -1.93 -1.94 -4.93
N PHE A 409 -2.38 -0.95 -4.15
CA PHE A 409 -3.78 -0.67 -3.82
C PHE A 409 -4.51 -1.71 -2.95
N GLN A 410 -3.80 -2.65 -2.31
CA GLN A 410 -4.37 -3.53 -1.29
C GLN A 410 -5.04 -2.69 -0.19
N ARG A 411 -6.27 -3.04 0.21
CA ARG A 411 -7.05 -2.34 1.25
C ARG A 411 -7.07 -0.80 1.11
N ASN A 412 -7.00 -0.28 -0.12
CA ASN A 412 -6.87 1.16 -0.41
C ASN A 412 -8.18 1.81 -0.93
N SER A 413 -9.35 1.24 -0.65
CA SER A 413 -10.63 1.67 -1.21
C SER A 413 -11.30 2.83 -0.44
N TRP A 414 -12.48 3.25 -0.89
CA TRP A 414 -13.37 4.14 -0.13
C TRP A 414 -13.94 3.48 1.13
N GLY A 415 -14.16 2.16 1.14
CA GLY A 415 -14.60 1.43 2.32
C GLY A 415 -13.55 1.50 3.44
N ASP A 416 -12.29 1.25 3.08
CA ASP A 416 -11.14 1.33 4.00
C ASP A 416 -10.89 2.75 4.53
N PHE A 417 -11.33 3.79 3.79
CA PHE A 417 -11.34 5.17 4.30
C PHE A 417 -12.47 5.40 5.30
N LEU A 418 -13.68 4.92 5.02
CA LEU A 418 -14.84 5.05 5.91
C LEU A 418 -14.67 4.24 7.21
N GLU A 419 -13.95 3.11 7.17
CA GLU A 419 -13.51 2.36 8.36
C GLU A 419 -12.66 3.20 9.33
N LYS A 420 -11.96 4.24 8.84
CA LYS A 420 -11.21 5.21 9.67
C LYS A 420 -12.05 6.44 10.02
N LEU A 421 -12.79 6.99 9.06
CA LEU A 421 -13.53 8.24 9.22
C LEU A 421 -14.74 8.12 10.16
N LEU A 422 -15.54 7.06 10.02
CA LEU A 422 -16.83 6.95 10.72
C LEU A 422 -16.68 6.77 12.24
N PRO A 423 -15.72 5.99 12.78
CA PRO A 423 -15.48 5.93 14.22
C PRO A 423 -15.04 7.29 14.81
N ALA A 424 -14.18 8.02 14.10
CA ALA A 424 -13.71 9.34 14.54
C ALA A 424 -14.84 10.39 14.54
N ALA A 425 -15.65 10.41 13.48
CA ALA A 425 -16.85 11.24 13.39
C ALA A 425 -17.85 10.95 14.53
N LEU A 426 -18.02 9.66 14.88
CA LEU A 426 -18.92 9.25 15.95
C LEU A 426 -18.39 9.65 17.33
N GLN A 427 -17.08 9.61 17.56
CA GLN A 427 -16.48 10.08 18.81
C GLN A 427 -16.70 11.59 18.99
N MET A 428 -16.44 12.41 17.95
CA MET A 428 -16.71 13.85 17.99
C MET A 428 -18.20 14.16 18.21
N ALA A 429 -19.09 13.46 17.49
CA ALA A 429 -20.54 13.61 17.67
C ALA A 429 -21.01 13.23 19.09
N LEU A 430 -20.40 12.20 19.71
CA LEU A 430 -20.67 11.78 21.09
C LEU A 430 -20.17 12.79 22.14
N GLU A 431 -19.18 13.63 21.82
CA GLU A 431 -18.66 14.69 22.70
C GLU A 431 -19.46 16.00 22.55
N GLU A 432 -19.77 16.40 21.33
CA GLU A 432 -20.45 17.68 21.07
C GLU A 432 -21.97 17.57 21.23
N ASP A 433 -22.62 16.55 20.67
CA ASP A 433 -24.07 16.51 20.47
C ASP A 433 -24.83 15.56 21.40
N VAL A 434 -25.76 16.13 22.18
CA VAL A 434 -26.62 15.40 23.10
C VAL A 434 -27.54 14.40 22.40
N GLU A 435 -27.87 14.58 21.13
CA GLU A 435 -28.72 13.65 20.37
C GLU A 435 -28.08 12.27 20.15
N TYR A 436 -26.75 12.17 20.15
CA TYR A 436 -26.02 10.90 20.13
C TYR A 436 -25.82 10.31 21.55
N ARG A 437 -25.90 11.16 22.59
CA ARG A 437 -25.81 10.75 24.00
C ARG A 437 -27.15 10.33 24.61
N ARG A 438 -28.29 10.52 23.92
CA ARG A 438 -29.60 10.04 24.41
C ARG A 438 -29.63 8.51 24.45
N GLY A 439 -30.17 7.96 25.54
CA GLY A 439 -30.44 6.54 25.64
C GLY A 439 -31.46 6.06 24.59
N LEU A 440 -31.33 4.80 24.18
CA LEU A 440 -32.31 4.12 23.33
C LEU A 440 -33.67 3.99 24.05
N PRO A 441 -34.79 3.86 23.30
CA PRO A 441 -36.09 3.54 23.90
C PRO A 441 -35.99 2.26 24.74
N MET A 442 -36.50 2.27 25.97
CA MET A 442 -36.37 1.13 26.91
C MET A 442 -36.99 -0.17 26.39
N ASP A 443 -37.93 -0.08 25.45
CA ASP A 443 -38.69 -1.17 24.86
C ASP A 443 -38.13 -1.69 23.52
N TYR A 444 -37.01 -1.13 23.01
CA TYR A 444 -36.57 -1.35 21.62
C TYR A 444 -36.33 -2.83 21.24
N LEU A 445 -35.96 -3.67 22.20
CA LEU A 445 -35.78 -5.12 22.01
C LEU A 445 -37.08 -5.86 21.63
N GLN A 446 -38.25 -5.24 21.78
CA GLN A 446 -39.55 -5.80 21.43
C GLN A 446 -39.91 -5.65 19.94
N TYR A 447 -39.23 -4.76 19.19
CA TYR A 447 -39.52 -4.48 17.77
C TYR A 447 -38.27 -4.30 16.89
N MET A 448 -37.08 -4.27 17.49
CA MET A 448 -35.78 -4.29 16.79
C MET A 448 -35.10 -5.67 16.93
N GLY A 449 -34.01 -5.88 16.18
CA GLY A 449 -33.31 -7.16 16.11
C GLY A 449 -33.87 -8.12 15.03
N VAL A 450 -33.15 -9.23 14.80
CA VAL A 450 -33.44 -10.18 13.71
C VAL A 450 -34.77 -10.91 13.91
N ALA A 451 -35.10 -11.31 15.14
CA ALA A 451 -36.38 -11.95 15.46
C ALA A 451 -37.61 -11.06 15.20
N ASN A 452 -37.40 -9.74 15.09
CA ASN A 452 -38.44 -8.75 14.80
C ASN A 452 -38.26 -8.14 13.40
N SER A 453 -37.62 -8.84 12.46
CA SER A 453 -37.29 -8.29 11.14
C SER A 453 -38.54 -7.87 10.35
N GLU A 454 -39.56 -8.74 10.36
CA GLU A 454 -40.83 -8.60 9.64
C GLU A 454 -41.95 -7.97 10.50
N THR A 455 -41.65 -7.55 11.73
CA THR A 455 -42.66 -7.03 12.66
C THR A 455 -43.18 -5.66 12.19
N VAL A 456 -44.45 -5.59 11.81
CA VAL A 456 -45.12 -4.36 11.39
C VAL A 456 -45.45 -3.48 12.62
N ASP A 457 -44.47 -2.68 13.04
CA ASP A 457 -44.59 -1.76 14.18
C ASP A 457 -44.16 -0.33 13.78
N ALA A 458 -44.98 0.66 14.12
CA ALA A 458 -44.66 2.08 13.87
C ALA A 458 -43.40 2.53 14.64
N ARG A 459 -43.12 1.95 15.82
CA ARG A 459 -41.88 2.18 16.59
C ARG A 459 -40.64 1.72 15.83
N ARG A 460 -40.71 0.61 15.10
CA ARG A 460 -39.64 0.09 14.23
C ARG A 460 -39.32 1.06 13.10
N ALA A 461 -40.34 1.57 12.42
CA ALA A 461 -40.18 2.59 11.38
C ALA A 461 -39.57 3.89 11.93
N ALA A 462 -40.05 4.38 13.09
CA ALA A 462 -39.51 5.56 13.76
C ALA A 462 -38.04 5.38 14.21
N PHE A 463 -37.68 4.19 14.72
CA PHE A 463 -36.31 3.86 15.11
C PHE A 463 -35.36 3.88 13.90
N VAL A 464 -35.74 3.25 12.79
CA VAL A 464 -34.95 3.28 11.55
C VAL A 464 -34.81 4.72 11.02
N GLY A 465 -35.88 5.52 11.05
CA GLY A 465 -35.83 6.94 10.69
C GLY A 465 -34.89 7.77 11.58
N LYS A 466 -34.85 7.51 12.89
CA LYS A 466 -33.89 8.15 13.82
C LYS A 466 -32.44 7.74 13.51
N VAL A 467 -32.19 6.46 13.22
CA VAL A 467 -30.85 5.99 12.79
C VAL A 467 -30.40 6.65 11.49
N GLN A 468 -31.27 6.71 10.47
CA GLN A 468 -30.98 7.40 9.20
C GLN A 468 -30.71 8.90 9.40
N SER A 469 -31.48 9.56 10.26
CA SER A 469 -31.30 10.97 10.62
C SER A 469 -29.95 11.23 11.29
N LEU A 470 -29.56 10.38 12.26
CA LEU A 470 -28.26 10.48 12.92
C LEU A 470 -27.09 10.18 11.95
N ILE A 471 -27.17 9.12 11.14
CA ILE A 471 -26.13 8.81 10.13
C ILE A 471 -25.97 9.96 9.13
N LYS A 472 -27.05 10.63 8.73
CA LYS A 472 -26.97 11.82 7.86
C LYS A 472 -26.30 13.00 8.57
N LYS A 473 -26.61 13.24 9.85
CA LYS A 473 -25.99 14.30 10.66
C LYS A 473 -24.52 14.01 11.01
N LEU A 474 -24.10 12.74 11.00
CA LEU A 474 -22.73 12.33 11.33
C LEU A 474 -21.68 12.94 10.39
N ILE A 475 -22.08 13.30 9.17
CA ILE A 475 -21.26 13.99 8.18
C ILE A 475 -20.81 15.37 8.69
N ASP A 476 -21.65 16.06 9.48
CA ASP A 476 -21.35 17.38 10.04
C ASP A 476 -20.19 17.35 11.05
N TYR A 477 -19.87 16.17 11.59
CA TYR A 477 -18.80 15.93 12.57
C TYR A 477 -17.59 15.17 11.99
N ALA A 478 -17.53 14.97 10.67
CA ALA A 478 -16.56 14.05 10.06
C ALA A 478 -15.16 14.69 9.90
N PRO A 479 -14.11 14.22 10.61
CA PRO A 479 -12.77 14.80 10.54
C PRO A 479 -12.00 14.23 9.32
N ILE A 480 -12.42 14.65 8.12
CA ILE A 480 -11.95 14.10 6.84
C ILE A 480 -10.42 14.15 6.72
N ASP A 481 -9.80 15.30 6.99
CA ASP A 481 -8.35 15.46 6.83
C ASP A 481 -7.56 14.63 7.85
N ALA A 482 -7.99 14.58 9.11
CA ALA A 482 -7.35 13.74 10.13
C ALA A 482 -7.50 12.23 9.83
N ALA A 483 -8.62 11.81 9.21
CA ALA A 483 -8.77 10.44 8.72
C ALA A 483 -7.85 10.14 7.53
N VAL A 484 -7.56 11.14 6.68
CA VAL A 484 -6.52 11.04 5.63
C VAL A 484 -5.13 10.95 6.25
N ASP A 485 -4.83 11.73 7.30
CA ASP A 485 -3.56 11.67 8.03
C ASP A 485 -3.32 10.30 8.68
N GLN A 486 -4.31 9.76 9.38
CA GLN A 486 -4.19 8.42 10.00
C GLN A 486 -4.02 7.30 8.95
N ARG A 487 -4.54 7.48 7.73
CA ARG A 487 -4.28 6.57 6.60
C ARG A 487 -2.91 6.82 5.94
N ALA A 488 -2.46 8.06 5.87
CA ALA A 488 -1.13 8.42 5.38
C ALA A 488 -0.03 7.91 6.32
N LYS A 489 -0.24 7.96 7.65
CA LYS A 489 0.59 7.31 8.68
C LYS A 489 0.78 5.82 8.43
N SER A 490 -0.31 5.08 8.16
CA SER A 490 -0.22 3.66 7.75
C SER A 490 0.61 3.49 6.47
N PHE A 491 0.29 4.25 5.42
CA PHE A 491 1.03 4.19 4.16
C PHE A 491 2.53 4.50 4.31
N LEU A 492 2.92 5.43 5.19
CA LEU A 492 4.33 5.71 5.47
C LEU A 492 5.02 4.56 6.22
N HIS A 493 4.30 3.76 7.01
CA HIS A 493 4.85 2.53 7.60
C HIS A 493 4.98 1.40 6.57
N ASP A 494 4.07 1.34 5.60
CA ASP A 494 4.09 0.38 4.49
C ASP A 494 5.20 0.67 3.45
N CYS A 495 5.63 1.93 3.33
CA CYS A 495 6.59 2.41 2.34
C CYS A 495 7.98 1.77 2.47
N LEU A 496 8.58 1.47 1.32
CA LEU A 496 10.02 1.23 1.24
C LEU A 496 10.79 2.55 1.51
N PRO A 497 11.99 2.50 2.12
CA PRO A 497 12.85 3.68 2.25
C PRO A 497 13.26 4.22 0.87
N PRO A 498 13.53 5.52 0.73
CA PRO A 498 13.88 6.13 -0.56
C PRO A 498 15.29 5.72 -1.03
N VAL A 499 15.41 5.29 -2.30
CA VAL A 499 16.74 5.13 -2.94
C VAL A 499 17.27 6.49 -3.38
N LEU A 500 18.39 6.91 -2.81
CA LEU A 500 18.98 8.23 -3.06
C LEU A 500 19.79 8.26 -4.35
N THR A 501 19.62 9.31 -5.15
CA THR A 501 20.56 9.66 -6.23
C THR A 501 21.92 10.06 -5.64
N GLN A 502 22.96 10.05 -6.47
CA GLN A 502 24.31 10.46 -6.04
C GLN A 502 24.35 11.91 -5.52
N SER A 503 23.53 12.81 -6.09
CA SER A 503 23.40 14.20 -5.62
C SER A 503 22.71 14.25 -4.25
N GLU A 504 21.52 13.63 -4.11
CA GLU A 504 20.80 13.57 -2.83
C GLU A 504 21.66 12.96 -1.72
N LYS A 505 22.44 11.92 -2.02
CA LYS A 505 23.38 11.33 -1.05
C LYS A 505 24.48 12.32 -0.67
N ALA A 506 25.15 12.97 -1.63
CA ALA A 506 26.21 13.94 -1.33
C ALA A 506 25.71 15.21 -0.62
N GLN A 507 24.42 15.52 -0.73
CA GLN A 507 23.75 16.68 -0.14
C GLN A 507 23.06 16.39 1.21
N SER A 508 23.16 15.17 1.74
CA SER A 508 22.50 14.71 2.97
C SER A 508 23.49 14.14 3.99
N VAL A 509 23.01 13.84 5.20
CA VAL A 509 23.78 13.13 6.24
C VAL A 509 24.43 11.83 5.72
N TYR A 510 23.80 11.15 4.75
CA TYR A 510 24.33 9.91 4.15
C TYR A 510 25.59 10.10 3.29
N GLY A 511 25.98 11.34 3.00
CA GLY A 511 27.24 11.71 2.36
C GLY A 511 28.13 12.63 3.21
N PHE A 512 27.74 12.90 4.45
CA PHE A 512 28.49 13.76 5.38
C PHE A 512 29.85 13.13 5.75
N PRO A 513 30.95 13.90 5.81
CA PRO A 513 32.32 13.35 5.85
C PRO A 513 32.79 12.84 7.22
N ALA A 514 31.86 12.66 8.17
CA ALA A 514 32.10 12.15 9.51
C ALA A 514 32.71 10.73 9.48
N ARG A 515 33.86 10.54 10.12
CA ARG A 515 34.60 9.27 10.09
C ARG A 515 35.55 9.11 11.26
N TRP A 516 36.03 7.89 11.49
CA TRP A 516 37.17 7.63 12.35
C TRP A 516 38.48 7.78 11.56
N GLN A 517 39.39 8.62 12.02
CA GLN A 517 40.72 8.85 11.41
C GLN A 517 41.73 9.19 12.52
N GLU A 518 42.99 8.77 12.35
CA GLU A 518 44.13 9.12 13.25
C GLU A 518 43.93 8.83 14.75
N GLY A 519 42.98 7.95 15.10
CA GLY A 519 42.69 7.54 16.48
C GLY A 519 41.53 8.28 17.15
N GLY A 520 40.76 9.09 16.41
CA GLY A 520 39.56 9.74 16.90
C GLY A 520 38.47 9.94 15.84
N PRO A 521 37.31 10.51 16.22
CA PRO A 521 36.31 10.97 15.28
C PRO A 521 36.74 12.30 14.63
N CYS A 522 36.47 12.46 13.34
CA CYS A 522 36.75 13.67 12.56
C CYS A 522 35.51 14.08 11.76
N ASN A 523 35.33 15.39 11.57
CA ASN A 523 34.24 16.01 10.81
C ASN A 523 32.84 15.65 11.35
N VAL A 524 32.64 15.73 12.67
CA VAL A 524 31.36 15.41 13.31
C VAL A 524 30.40 16.61 13.39
N ASP A 525 30.92 17.83 13.32
CA ASP A 525 30.16 19.05 13.58
C ASP A 525 29.30 19.47 12.35
N ILE A 526 27.99 19.29 12.45
CA ILE A 526 27.03 19.69 11.41
C ILE A 526 26.76 21.20 11.54
N LEU A 527 27.63 22.00 10.93
CA LEU A 527 27.54 23.46 10.97
C LEU A 527 26.51 23.99 9.96
N MET A 528 25.28 24.20 10.41
CA MET A 528 24.27 24.99 9.68
C MET A 528 24.32 26.48 10.07
N THR A 529 24.01 27.33 9.10
CA THR A 529 23.91 28.79 9.26
C THR A 529 22.59 29.31 8.70
N LYS A 530 22.20 30.54 9.05
CA LYS A 530 21.00 31.20 8.50
C LYS A 530 20.97 31.23 6.95
N ASP A 531 22.15 31.36 6.34
CA ASP A 531 22.38 31.45 4.89
C ASP A 531 22.50 30.06 4.22
N THR A 532 22.34 28.98 4.99
CA THR A 532 22.34 27.60 4.47
C THR A 532 21.02 27.37 3.73
N GLU A 533 21.11 27.04 2.44
CA GLU A 533 19.95 26.72 1.61
C GLU A 533 19.58 25.22 1.73
N VAL A 534 18.38 24.94 2.23
CA VAL A 534 17.85 23.60 2.55
C VAL A 534 16.57 23.28 1.77
N ARG A 535 16.26 21.99 1.60
CA ARG A 535 14.93 21.48 1.17
C ARG A 535 14.65 20.11 1.78
N LEU A 536 13.39 19.70 1.84
CA LEU A 536 13.04 18.29 2.09
C LEU A 536 13.68 17.40 1.02
N LEU A 537 14.26 16.27 1.43
CA LEU A 537 14.88 15.27 0.55
C LEU A 537 13.92 14.86 -0.58
N ARG A 538 12.69 14.46 -0.23
CA ARG A 538 11.56 14.24 -1.14
C ARG A 538 10.25 14.65 -0.47
N HIS A 539 9.22 14.93 -1.25
CA HIS A 539 7.88 15.23 -0.72
C HIS A 539 7.17 13.97 -0.20
N GLY A 540 7.40 12.80 -0.81
CA GLY A 540 6.68 11.56 -0.47
C GLY A 540 7.16 10.86 0.80
N ILE A 541 8.21 11.35 1.45
CA ILE A 541 8.91 10.63 2.53
C ILE A 541 8.48 11.02 3.96
N VAL A 542 7.64 12.04 4.12
CA VAL A 542 7.17 12.53 5.44
C VAL A 542 5.67 12.84 5.47
N ARG A 543 5.06 12.74 6.67
CA ARG A 543 3.69 13.18 6.94
C ARG A 543 3.59 13.76 8.35
N LEU A 544 3.07 14.99 8.43
CA LEU A 544 2.68 15.63 9.69
C LEU A 544 1.31 15.08 10.12
N CYS A 545 1.14 14.71 11.39
CA CYS A 545 -0.10 14.15 11.94
C CYS A 545 -0.33 14.67 13.36
N ASN A 546 -1.55 15.10 13.66
CA ASN A 546 -1.96 15.43 15.03
C ASN A 546 -2.50 14.17 15.73
N GLU A 547 -1.97 13.87 16.92
CA GLU A 547 -2.37 12.71 17.72
C GLU A 547 -2.63 13.10 19.19
N GLU A 548 -3.23 12.20 19.98
CA GLU A 548 -3.56 12.44 21.40
C GLU A 548 -2.34 12.83 22.25
N ALA A 549 -1.14 12.41 21.85
CA ALA A 549 0.11 12.72 22.52
C ALA A 549 0.75 14.06 22.10
N GLY A 550 0.47 14.58 20.90
CA GLY A 550 1.15 15.75 20.35
C GLY A 550 1.17 15.77 18.82
N VAL A 551 2.03 16.65 18.26
CA VAL A 551 2.26 16.76 16.81
C VAL A 551 3.38 15.78 16.42
N MET A 552 3.10 14.89 15.48
CA MET A 552 4.00 13.80 15.07
C MET A 552 4.36 13.93 13.60
N LEU A 553 5.66 13.96 13.29
CA LEU A 553 6.19 13.91 11.93
C LEU A 553 6.68 12.49 11.60
N TYR A 554 5.84 11.71 10.94
CA TYR A 554 6.20 10.38 10.44
C TYR A 554 7.15 10.49 9.24
N TYR A 555 8.09 9.56 9.11
CA TYR A 555 9.05 9.52 8.01
C TYR A 555 9.43 8.10 7.58
N THR A 556 9.91 7.98 6.34
CA THR A 556 10.24 6.69 5.69
C THR A 556 11.75 6.41 5.57
N THR A 557 12.62 7.37 5.94
CA THR A 557 14.08 7.28 5.74
C THR A 557 14.75 6.18 6.57
N GLU A 558 14.14 5.79 7.68
CA GLU A 558 14.59 4.68 8.56
C GLU A 558 13.75 3.39 8.37
N ASN A 559 12.91 3.30 7.35
CA ASN A 559 12.13 2.08 7.07
C ASN A 559 13.02 0.95 6.57
N SER A 560 12.57 -0.29 6.77
CA SER A 560 13.22 -1.47 6.22
C SER A 560 12.78 -1.77 4.78
N ARG A 561 13.64 -2.44 4.00
CA ARG A 561 13.28 -3.04 2.70
C ARG A 561 12.39 -4.30 2.84
N VAL A 562 12.20 -4.77 4.08
CA VAL A 562 11.28 -5.85 4.45
C VAL A 562 10.07 -5.22 5.15
N TYR A 563 8.88 -5.46 4.59
CA TYR A 563 7.60 -4.91 5.06
C TYR A 563 7.39 -5.15 6.56
N HIS A 564 7.05 -4.09 7.29
CA HIS A 564 6.78 -4.08 8.74
C HIS A 564 7.80 -4.81 9.63
N LYS A 565 9.07 -4.95 9.17
CA LYS A 565 10.17 -5.45 10.03
C LYS A 565 10.47 -4.50 11.20
N GLU A 566 10.19 -3.22 11.00
CA GLU A 566 10.42 -2.12 11.94
C GLU A 566 9.07 -1.49 12.32
N GLU A 567 8.95 -0.98 13.55
CA GLU A 567 7.83 -0.12 13.97
C GLU A 567 7.84 1.23 13.24
N PRO A 568 6.68 1.93 13.14
CA PRO A 568 6.58 3.25 12.52
C PRO A 568 7.60 4.26 13.08
N LYS A 569 8.26 5.01 12.20
CA LYS A 569 9.28 6.00 12.56
C LYS A 569 8.68 7.41 12.53
N PHE A 570 8.87 8.16 13.62
CA PHE A 570 8.36 9.53 13.78
C PHE A 570 9.31 10.40 14.60
N LEU A 571 9.12 11.72 14.49
CA LEU A 571 9.60 12.71 15.46
C LEU A 571 8.38 13.29 16.16
N GLU A 572 8.43 13.40 17.48
CA GLU A 572 7.55 14.29 18.23
C GLU A 572 8.05 15.73 18.02
N LEU A 573 7.15 16.66 17.73
CA LEU A 573 7.49 18.06 17.44
C LEU A 573 6.84 18.99 18.45
N ASP A 574 7.63 19.95 18.95
CA ASP A 574 7.10 21.13 19.61
C ASP A 574 6.18 21.91 18.64
N PRO A 575 5.02 22.43 19.09
CA PRO A 575 4.07 23.12 18.23
C PRO A 575 4.68 24.31 17.45
N GLU A 576 5.73 24.91 17.98
CA GLU A 576 6.50 26.02 17.39
C GLU A 576 7.22 25.65 16.07
N TYR A 577 7.43 24.35 15.80
CA TYR A 577 8.01 23.87 14.54
C TYR A 577 6.97 23.52 13.46
N THR A 578 5.67 23.51 13.79
CA THR A 578 4.59 23.07 12.87
C THR A 578 4.59 23.87 11.57
N ASP A 579 4.52 25.20 11.66
CA ASP A 579 4.54 26.14 10.52
C ASP A 579 5.80 25.95 9.65
N SER A 580 6.94 25.57 10.26
CA SER A 580 8.19 25.35 9.53
C SER A 580 8.19 24.04 8.73
N ILE A 581 7.52 22.99 9.23
CA ILE A 581 7.29 21.77 8.44
C ILE A 581 6.31 22.02 7.30
N GLU A 582 5.23 22.77 7.53
CA GLU A 582 4.28 23.15 6.48
C GLU A 582 4.93 24.04 5.41
N PHE A 583 5.80 24.98 5.81
CA PHE A 583 6.60 25.80 4.90
C PHE A 583 7.59 24.97 4.08
N LEU A 584 8.28 24.00 4.68
CA LEU A 584 9.18 23.09 3.98
C LEU A 584 8.45 22.15 3.00
N LEU A 585 7.26 21.67 3.36
CA LEU A 585 6.39 20.87 2.50
C LEU A 585 5.90 21.67 1.28
N SER A 586 5.35 22.87 1.52
CA SER A 586 4.80 23.74 0.47
C SER A 586 5.87 24.37 -0.43
N SER A 587 7.10 24.51 0.06
CA SER A 587 8.23 25.02 -0.73
C SER A 587 8.85 23.99 -1.68
N TYR A 588 8.66 22.69 -1.45
CA TYR A 588 9.28 21.62 -2.25
C TYR A 588 8.89 21.72 -3.75
N PRO A 589 9.83 21.53 -4.71
CA PRO A 589 11.21 21.07 -4.56
C PRO A 589 12.25 22.19 -4.43
N ASN A 590 11.83 23.43 -4.18
CA ASN A 590 12.73 24.58 -4.12
C ASN A 590 13.59 24.54 -2.84
N TYR A 591 14.76 25.17 -2.89
CA TYR A 591 15.56 25.43 -1.69
C TYR A 591 15.13 26.73 -1.03
N VAL A 592 15.14 26.75 0.30
CA VAL A 592 14.88 27.92 1.15
C VAL A 592 16.07 28.15 2.08
N SER A 593 16.36 29.40 2.45
CA SER A 593 17.37 29.68 3.47
C SER A 593 16.85 29.27 4.86
N VAL A 594 17.71 28.77 5.74
CA VAL A 594 17.34 28.49 7.15
C VAL A 594 16.74 29.73 7.83
N ASP A 595 17.22 30.95 7.53
CA ASP A 595 16.66 32.21 8.05
C ASP A 595 15.16 32.42 7.70
N ASN A 596 14.69 31.81 6.61
CA ASN A 596 13.30 31.92 6.14
C ASN A 596 12.34 30.92 6.81
N LEU A 597 12.83 29.98 7.63
CA LEU A 597 11.96 29.08 8.38
C LEU A 597 11.14 29.89 9.41
N PRO A 598 9.80 29.71 9.48
CA PRO A 598 8.98 30.33 10.52
C PRO A 598 9.18 29.62 11.87
N CYS A 599 10.18 30.08 12.61
CA CYS A 599 10.36 29.94 14.07
C CYS A 599 10.66 31.34 14.66
N GLU A 600 10.56 31.53 15.97
CA GLU A 600 10.75 32.84 16.61
C GLU A 600 12.23 33.28 16.59
N THR A 601 13.16 32.39 16.94
CA THR A 601 14.60 32.70 16.97
C THR A 601 15.38 32.00 15.86
N LEU A 602 16.58 32.50 15.56
CA LEU A 602 17.49 31.84 14.62
C LEU A 602 18.05 30.51 15.18
N GLU A 603 18.12 30.37 16.50
CA GLU A 603 18.62 29.17 17.17
C GLU A 603 17.66 27.99 16.98
N GLU A 604 16.35 28.22 17.09
CA GLU A 604 15.29 27.26 16.70
C GLU A 604 15.41 26.83 15.23
N LYS A 605 15.54 27.79 14.30
CA LYS A 605 15.60 27.50 12.86
C LYS A 605 16.80 26.61 12.51
N ILE A 606 17.97 26.91 13.10
CA ILE A 606 19.18 26.12 12.92
C ILE A 606 19.02 24.73 13.58
N SER A 607 18.44 24.65 14.77
CA SER A 607 18.21 23.39 15.49
C SER A 607 17.26 22.45 14.73
N LEU A 608 16.11 22.97 14.27
CA LEU A 608 15.14 22.21 13.47
C LEU A 608 15.74 21.74 12.14
N ALA A 609 16.45 22.63 11.43
CA ALA A 609 17.10 22.26 10.16
C ALA A 609 18.19 21.19 10.35
N THR A 610 18.94 21.24 11.46
CA THR A 610 19.95 20.24 11.82
C THR A 610 19.31 18.89 12.16
N LEU A 611 18.29 18.87 13.03
CA LEU A 611 17.54 17.65 13.40
C LEU A 611 16.95 16.93 12.18
N LEU A 612 16.34 17.67 11.25
CA LEU A 612 15.77 17.11 10.03
C LEU A 612 16.86 16.61 9.06
N PHE A 613 18.05 17.21 9.05
CA PHE A 613 19.19 16.75 8.26
C PHE A 613 19.82 15.48 8.83
N GLU A 614 20.02 15.41 10.15
CA GLU A 614 20.50 14.21 10.87
C GLU A 614 19.59 13.00 10.63
N LYS A 615 18.28 13.22 10.57
CA LYS A 615 17.26 12.20 10.23
C LYS A 615 17.15 11.87 8.74
N GLY A 616 17.98 12.49 7.89
CA GLY A 616 17.96 12.31 6.44
C GLY A 616 16.70 12.85 5.75
N ILE A 617 15.84 13.59 6.47
CA ILE A 617 14.60 14.19 5.96
C ILE A 617 14.92 15.45 5.12
N LEU A 618 16.00 16.16 5.45
CA LEU A 618 16.44 17.40 4.82
C LEU A 618 17.76 17.22 4.04
N ILE A 619 17.94 17.99 2.96
CA ILE A 619 19.22 18.09 2.24
C ILE A 619 19.61 19.55 2.00
N THR A 620 20.91 19.80 1.86
CA THR A 620 21.48 21.14 1.60
C THR A 620 21.81 21.34 0.12
N LYS A 621 21.70 22.57 -0.38
CA LYS A 621 21.94 22.91 -1.79
C LYS A 621 23.38 22.64 -2.23
N LYS A 622 24.33 22.86 -1.32
CA LYS A 622 25.73 22.43 -1.42
C LYS A 622 25.98 21.41 -0.30
N PRO A 623 26.80 20.37 -0.49
CA PRO A 623 27.25 19.51 0.60
C PRO A 623 27.81 20.34 1.77
N LEU A 624 27.53 19.93 3.01
CA LEU A 624 28.19 20.48 4.20
C LEU A 624 29.62 19.95 4.28
N ALA A 625 30.47 20.48 3.41
CA ALA A 625 31.91 20.28 3.41
C ALA A 625 32.58 21.30 4.35
N GLN A 626 33.77 20.94 4.83
CA GLN A 626 34.52 21.65 5.87
C GLN A 626 34.71 23.15 5.61
N VAL A 627 34.65 23.93 6.69
CA VAL A 627 35.43 25.16 6.88
C VAL A 627 36.84 24.76 7.33
#